data_AF-A0A744KH37-F1
#
_entry.id   AF-A0A744KH37-F1
#
_cell.length_a   1.000
_cell.length_b   1.000
_cell.length_c   1.000
_cell.angle_alpha   90.00
_cell.angle_beta   90.00
_cell.angle_gamma   90.00
#
_symmetry.space_group_name_H-M   'P 1'
#
loop_
_entity.id
_entity.type
_entity.pdbx_description
1 polymer ?
#
loop_
_entity_poly.entity_id
_entity_poly.type
_entity_poly.pdbx_seq_one_letter_code
_entity_poly.pdbx_strand_id
1 'polypeptide(L)'
;LSRQSVAILKQIKDISGNYELVFPGDHNPYKPLCENTVNKALRLMGYDTKQDICGHGFRAMACSALMESGLWSQDAVERQMSHQERNGVRLAYIHKAEHLEARKEMMQWWSDYLDKNRQGHIAPYLYARHHN
;
A
#
# COMPACT_ATOMS: atom_id res chain seq x y z
N LEU A 1 -2.46 -6.85 -6.39
CA LEU A 1 -1.46 -6.88 -5.30
C LEU A 1 -0.10 -7.10 -5.93
N SER A 2 0.96 -6.55 -5.33
CA SER A 2 2.32 -6.86 -5.75
C SER A 2 2.74 -8.26 -5.30
N ARG A 3 3.80 -8.79 -5.92
CA ARG A 3 4.42 -10.06 -5.54
C ARG A 3 4.81 -10.08 -4.05
N GLN A 4 5.38 -8.98 -3.55
CA GLN A 4 5.81 -8.81 -2.16
C GLN A 4 4.61 -8.86 -1.20
N SER A 5 3.53 -8.12 -1.48
CA SER A 5 2.32 -8.17 -0.65
C SER A 5 1.69 -9.55 -0.64
N VAL A 6 1.66 -10.26 -1.78
CA VAL A 6 1.17 -11.64 -1.84
C VAL A 6 2.05 -12.58 -1.01
N ALA A 7 3.38 -12.42 -1.04
CA ALA A 7 4.28 -13.23 -0.21
C ALA A 7 4.03 -13.00 1.28
N ILE A 8 3.85 -11.75 1.72
CA ILE A 8 3.50 -11.41 3.10
C ILE A 8 2.15 -12.03 3.49
N LEU A 9 1.12 -11.93 2.63
CA LEU A 9 -0.19 -12.52 2.92
C LEU A 9 -0.14 -14.06 3.01
N LYS A 10 0.74 -14.72 2.26
CA LYS A 10 0.97 -16.16 2.40
C LYS A 10 1.56 -16.50 3.77
N GLN A 11 2.53 -15.72 4.25
CA GLN A 11 3.07 -15.89 5.61
C GLN A 11 2.00 -15.63 6.68
N ILE A 12 1.15 -14.62 6.49
CA ILE A 12 0.02 -14.36 7.39
C ILE A 12 -0.97 -15.52 7.38
N LYS A 13 -1.24 -16.15 6.23
CA LYS A 13 -2.10 -17.33 6.14
C LYS A 13 -1.60 -18.48 7.01
N ASP A 14 -0.29 -18.66 7.16
CA ASP A 14 0.26 -19.71 8.04
C ASP A 14 0.01 -19.41 9.54
N ILE A 15 -0.21 -18.14 9.89
CA ILE A 15 -0.46 -17.67 11.27
C ILE A 15 -1.96 -17.64 11.58
N SER A 16 -2.77 -17.06 10.68
CA SER A 16 -4.19 -16.77 10.92
C SER A 16 -5.15 -17.49 9.97
N GLY A 17 -4.68 -18.37 9.09
CA GLY A 17 -5.48 -18.97 8.03
C GLY A 17 -6.63 -19.88 8.49
N ASN A 18 -6.67 -20.25 9.77
CA ASN A 18 -7.78 -20.97 10.39
C ASN A 18 -8.88 -20.04 10.93
N TYR A 19 -8.66 -18.72 10.92
CA TYR A 19 -9.65 -17.72 11.30
C TYR A 19 -10.35 -17.13 10.08
N GLU A 20 -11.52 -16.54 10.29
CA GLU A 20 -12.27 -15.86 9.23
C GLU A 20 -11.57 -14.59 8.74
N LEU A 21 -10.87 -13.89 9.63
CA LEU A 21 -10.22 -12.62 9.33
C LEU A 21 -8.73 -12.82 9.03
N VAL A 22 -8.23 -12.14 8.00
CA VAL A 22 -6.79 -12.13 7.65
C VAL A 22 -5.94 -11.58 8.80
N PHE A 23 -6.43 -10.52 9.45
CA PHE A 23 -5.80 -9.89 10.62
C PHE A 23 -6.75 -9.97 11.82
N PRO A 24 -6.78 -11.10 12.53
CA PRO A 24 -7.61 -11.27 13.72
C PRO A 24 -7.06 -10.45 14.90
N GLY A 25 -7.94 -10.05 15.81
CA GLY A 25 -7.57 -9.40 17.06
C GLY A 25 -6.93 -10.38 18.04
N ASP A 26 -5.88 -9.93 18.73
CA ASP A 26 -5.13 -10.71 19.71
C ASP A 26 -6.01 -11.30 20.83
N HIS A 27 -6.94 -10.50 21.35
CA HIS A 27 -7.84 -10.93 22.44
C HIS A 27 -9.13 -11.62 21.96
N ASN A 28 -9.58 -11.32 20.73
CA ASN A 28 -10.78 -11.93 20.16
C ASN A 28 -10.57 -12.14 18.66
N PRO A 29 -10.38 -13.41 18.22
CA PRO A 29 -10.05 -13.71 16.83
C PRO A 29 -11.22 -13.49 15.85
N TYR A 30 -12.44 -13.30 16.36
CA TYR A 30 -13.63 -12.93 15.56
C TYR A 30 -13.77 -11.42 15.36
N LYS A 31 -12.90 -10.61 15.96
CA LYS A 31 -12.84 -9.16 15.74
C LYS A 31 -11.60 -8.82 14.93
N PRO A 32 -11.65 -7.79 14.07
CA PRO A 32 -10.47 -7.35 13.35
C PRO A 32 -9.42 -6.78 14.31
N LEU A 33 -8.16 -6.88 13.89
CA LEU A 33 -7.05 -6.25 14.59
C LEU A 33 -7.34 -4.76 14.81
N CYS A 34 -7.22 -4.30 16.06
CA CYS A 34 -7.47 -2.90 16.35
C CYS A 34 -6.38 -2.02 15.72
N GLU A 35 -6.77 -0.86 15.20
CA GLU A 35 -5.88 0.10 14.54
C GLU A 35 -4.67 0.46 15.42
N ASN A 36 -4.91 0.61 16.73
CA ASN A 36 -3.87 0.91 17.70
C ASN A 36 -2.78 -0.15 17.78
N THR A 37 -3.03 -1.40 17.37
CA THR A 37 -2.00 -2.45 17.36
C THR A 37 -0.87 -2.10 16.39
N VAL A 38 -1.19 -1.57 15.21
CA VAL A 38 -0.18 -1.17 14.22
C VAL A 38 0.70 -0.04 14.77
N ASN A 39 0.08 0.98 15.37
CA ASN A 39 0.81 2.08 16.00
C ASN A 39 1.65 1.60 17.20
N LYS A 40 1.15 0.67 18.01
CA LYS A 40 1.94 0.06 19.10
C LYS A 40 3.16 -0.70 18.56
N ALA A 41 2.98 -1.49 17.49
CA ALA A 41 4.08 -2.20 16.85
C ALA A 41 5.17 -1.24 16.32
N LEU A 42 4.78 -0.13 15.70
CA LEU A 42 5.71 0.92 15.26
C LEU A 42 6.52 1.51 16.42
N ARG A 43 5.86 1.82 17.54
CA ARG A 43 6.53 2.31 18.75
C ARG A 43 7.52 1.31 19.33
N LEU A 44 7.17 0.02 19.34
CA LEU A 44 8.08 -1.04 19.79
C LEU A 44 9.31 -1.17 18.89
N MET A 45 9.20 -0.84 17.60
CA MET A 45 10.35 -0.77 16.68
C MET A 45 11.17 0.53 16.82
N GLY A 46 10.78 1.44 17.73
CA GLY A 46 11.50 2.68 18.00
C GLY A 46 10.98 3.92 17.27
N TYR A 47 9.86 3.83 16.54
CA TYR A 47 9.27 4.97 15.83
C TYR A 47 8.30 5.77 16.71
N ASP A 48 8.39 7.09 16.69
CA ASP A 48 7.37 7.96 17.26
C ASP A 48 6.20 8.11 16.27
N THR A 49 5.08 7.45 16.56
CA THR A 49 3.87 7.55 15.74
C THR A 49 3.21 8.94 15.66
N LYS A 50 3.69 9.92 16.42
CA LYS A 50 3.26 11.32 16.31
C LYS A 50 4.18 12.18 15.44
N GLN A 51 5.46 11.81 15.33
CA GLN A 51 6.50 12.62 14.68
C GLN A 51 7.09 11.92 13.44
N ASP A 52 7.29 10.61 13.49
CA ASP A 52 7.94 9.82 12.44
C ASP A 52 6.91 9.25 11.45
N ILE A 53 6.16 8.22 11.87
CA ILE A 53 5.23 7.52 10.99
C ILE A 53 4.08 6.86 11.76
N CYS A 54 2.85 7.11 11.32
CA CYS A 54 1.65 6.40 11.76
C CYS A 54 1.06 5.58 10.61
N GLY A 55 0.04 4.76 10.88
CA GLY A 55 -0.64 3.98 9.85
C GLY A 55 -1.05 4.80 8.60
N HIS A 56 -1.55 6.03 8.78
CA HIS A 56 -1.90 6.92 7.66
C HIS A 56 -0.67 7.48 6.92
N GLY A 57 0.46 7.64 7.61
CA GLY A 57 1.72 8.12 7.03
C GLY A 57 2.22 7.23 5.88
N PHE A 58 2.01 5.92 5.97
CA PHE A 58 2.35 5.01 4.87
C PHE A 58 1.60 5.30 3.58
N ARG A 59 0.31 5.66 3.66
CA ARG A 59 -0.48 6.01 2.46
C ARG A 59 0.03 7.31 1.84
N ALA A 60 0.33 8.32 2.66
CA ALA A 60 0.90 9.58 2.21
C ALA A 60 2.26 9.35 1.52
N MET A 61 3.14 8.55 2.12
CA MET A 61 4.44 8.20 1.52
C MET A 61 4.31 7.52 0.16
N ALA A 62 3.42 6.52 0.05
CA ALA A 62 3.20 5.85 -1.23
C ALA A 62 2.62 6.81 -2.28
N CYS A 63 1.70 7.70 -1.89
CA CYS A 63 1.13 8.72 -2.77
C CYS A 63 2.21 9.68 -3.28
N SER A 64 3.01 10.26 -2.37
CA SER A 64 4.09 11.18 -2.73
C SER A 64 5.12 10.51 -3.64
N ALA A 65 5.55 9.28 -3.33
CA ALA A 65 6.52 8.57 -4.17
C ALA A 65 5.98 8.27 -5.58
N LEU A 66 4.71 7.86 -5.69
CA LEU A 66 4.09 7.63 -6.99
C LEU A 66 3.94 8.93 -7.79
N MET A 67 3.57 10.04 -7.15
CA MET A 67 3.51 11.35 -7.82
C MET A 67 4.90 11.83 -8.27
N GLU A 68 5.91 11.73 -7.40
CA GLU A 68 7.28 12.13 -7.71
C GLU A 68 7.95 11.25 -8.79
N SER A 69 7.50 10.00 -8.95
CA SER A 69 8.00 9.13 -10.02
C SER A 69 7.74 9.69 -11.42
N GLY A 70 6.66 10.46 -11.60
CA GLY A 70 6.22 10.97 -12.90
C GLY A 70 5.73 9.91 -13.88
N LEU A 71 5.58 8.64 -13.46
CA LEU A 71 5.20 7.52 -14.33
C LEU A 71 3.70 7.45 -14.62
N TRP A 72 2.87 8.02 -13.75
CA TRP A 72 1.42 8.02 -13.88
C TRP A 72 0.85 9.43 -13.71
N SER A 73 -0.34 9.67 -14.26
CA SER A 73 -1.06 10.91 -14.02
C SER A 73 -1.49 11.02 -12.56
N GLN A 74 -1.55 12.24 -12.05
CA GLN A 74 -2.03 12.53 -10.69
C GLN A 74 -3.41 11.91 -10.43
N ASP A 75 -4.32 12.04 -11.41
CA ASP A 75 -5.67 11.46 -11.38
C ASP A 75 -5.65 9.92 -11.23
N ALA A 76 -4.72 9.23 -11.88
CA ALA A 76 -4.56 7.79 -11.73
C ALA A 76 -4.04 7.40 -10.33
N VAL A 77 -3.08 8.16 -9.79
CA VAL A 77 -2.55 7.96 -8.42
C VAL A 77 -3.63 8.21 -7.36
N GLU A 78 -4.40 9.30 -7.50
CA GLU A 78 -5.49 9.63 -6.57
C GLU A 78 -6.59 8.57 -6.56
N ARG A 79 -6.97 8.05 -7.75
CA ARG A 79 -7.92 6.92 -7.84
C ARG A 79 -7.38 5.65 -7.19
N GLN A 80 -6.09 5.36 -7.30
CA GLN A 80 -5.48 4.22 -6.62
C GLN A 80 -5.48 4.39 -5.09
N MET A 81 -5.35 5.61 -4.60
CA MET A 81 -5.30 5.91 -3.18
C MET A 81 -6.69 5.98 -2.51
N SER A 82 -7.76 5.63 -3.22
CA SER A 82 -9.13 5.49 -2.68
C SER A 82 -9.84 6.81 -2.38
N HIS A 83 -9.74 7.80 -3.28
CA HIS A 83 -10.80 8.78 -3.36
C HIS A 83 -12.02 8.13 -4.05
N GLN A 84 -13.04 7.79 -3.27
CA GLN A 84 -14.34 7.39 -3.81
C GLN A 84 -14.89 8.55 -4.64
N GLU A 85 -14.86 8.45 -5.98
CA GLU A 85 -15.74 9.27 -6.83
C GLU A 85 -17.18 8.92 -6.46
N ARG A 86 -17.87 9.86 -5.81
CA ARG A 86 -19.26 9.73 -5.32
C ARG A 86 -20.33 9.74 -6.42
N ASN A 87 -19.99 9.60 -7.70
CA ASN A 87 -20.95 9.70 -8.80
C ASN A 87 -21.06 8.39 -9.57
N GLY A 88 -21.91 7.50 -9.04
CA GLY A 88 -22.40 6.35 -9.78
C GLY A 88 -23.15 6.80 -11.02
N VAL A 89 -22.80 6.18 -12.16
CA VAL A 89 -23.62 5.92 -13.37
C VAL A 89 -22.76 5.90 -14.65
N ARG A 90 -21.51 6.42 -14.68
CA ARG A 90 -20.81 6.62 -15.99
C ARG A 90 -19.59 5.76 -16.35
N LEU A 91 -19.14 4.80 -15.54
CA LEU A 91 -17.78 4.20 -15.73
C LEU A 91 -17.71 2.65 -15.71
N ALA A 92 -18.82 1.93 -15.86
CA ALA A 92 -18.87 0.51 -15.53
C ALA A 92 -18.12 -0.45 -16.48
N TYR A 93 -17.87 -0.11 -17.76
CA TYR A 93 -17.41 -1.10 -18.74
C TYR A 93 -16.10 -0.80 -19.49
N ILE A 94 -15.76 0.46 -19.80
CA ILE A 94 -14.52 0.78 -20.55
C ILE A 94 -13.37 1.15 -19.60
N HIS A 95 -13.66 1.91 -18.55
CA HIS A 95 -12.64 2.39 -17.59
C HIS A 95 -12.17 1.32 -16.59
N LYS A 96 -12.90 0.20 -16.43
CA LYS A 96 -12.61 -0.76 -15.37
C LYS A 96 -11.38 -1.64 -15.67
N ALA A 97 -11.09 -1.90 -16.94
CA ALA A 97 -9.97 -2.74 -17.37
C ALA A 97 -8.66 -1.95 -17.55
N GLU A 98 -8.68 -0.81 -18.26
CA GLU A 98 -7.47 0.02 -18.47
C GLU A 98 -6.87 0.52 -17.16
N HIS A 99 -7.71 0.99 -16.22
CA HIS A 99 -7.24 1.46 -14.92
C HIS A 99 -6.86 0.31 -13.98
N LEU A 100 -7.21 -0.96 -14.28
CA LEU A 100 -6.82 -2.08 -13.41
C LEU A 100 -5.36 -2.48 -13.61
N GLU A 101 -4.89 -2.54 -14.86
CA GLU A 101 -3.49 -2.89 -15.14
C GLU A 101 -2.54 -1.80 -14.64
N ALA A 102 -2.82 -0.52 -14.89
CA ALA A 102 -2.05 0.59 -14.34
C ALA A 102 -1.97 0.54 -12.80
N ARG A 103 -3.08 0.21 -12.11
CA ARG A 103 -3.09 0.05 -10.65
C ARG A 103 -2.25 -1.14 -10.18
N LYS A 104 -2.21 -2.24 -10.94
CA LYS A 104 -1.31 -3.36 -10.65
C LYS A 104 0.15 -2.95 -10.80
N GLU A 105 0.48 -2.24 -11.86
CA GLU A 105 1.83 -1.70 -12.09
C GLU A 105 2.25 -0.75 -10.97
N MET A 106 1.39 0.19 -10.55
CA MET A 106 1.65 1.07 -9.40
C MET A 106 1.97 0.29 -8.13
N MET A 107 1.16 -0.72 -7.79
CA MET A 107 1.39 -1.55 -6.61
C MET A 107 2.71 -2.32 -6.69
N GLN A 108 3.04 -2.84 -7.87
CA GLN A 108 4.27 -3.59 -8.08
C GLN A 108 5.49 -2.67 -8.02
N TRP A 109 5.46 -1.54 -8.73
CA TRP A 109 6.51 -0.54 -8.73
C TRP A 109 6.79 -0.01 -7.33
N TRP A 110 5.75 0.30 -6.54
CA TRP A 110 5.92 0.74 -5.15
C TRP A 110 6.68 -0.29 -4.31
N SER A 111 6.35 -1.57 -4.48
CA SER A 111 7.01 -2.64 -3.73
C SER A 111 8.46 -2.83 -4.18
N ASP A 112 8.73 -2.77 -5.48
CA ASP A 112 10.08 -2.87 -6.03
C ASP A 112 10.94 -1.65 -5.61
N TYR A 113 10.36 -0.45 -5.58
CA TYR A 113 10.98 0.77 -5.08
C TYR A 113 11.39 0.66 -3.60
N LEU A 114 10.52 0.10 -2.76
CA LEU A 114 10.83 -0.16 -1.35
C LEU A 114 11.97 -1.16 -1.19
N ASP A 115 11.96 -2.26 -1.96
CA ASP A 115 13.03 -3.28 -1.90
C ASP A 115 14.39 -2.70 -2.32
N LYS A 116 14.41 -1.80 -3.31
CA LYS A 116 15.64 -1.07 -3.68
C LYS A 116 16.08 -0.10 -2.60
N ASN A 117 15.15 0.63 -2.00
CA ASN A 117 15.47 1.56 -0.90
C ASN A 117 16.01 0.87 0.35
N ARG A 118 15.74 -0.43 0.55
CA ARG A 118 16.38 -1.23 1.61
C ARG A 118 17.89 -1.37 1.43
N GLN A 119 18.40 -1.28 0.21
CA GLN A 119 19.83 -1.42 -0.12
C GLN A 119 20.58 -0.07 -0.05
N GLY A 120 19.83 1.03 -0.10
CA GLY A 120 20.35 2.39 -0.07
C GLY A 120 19.27 3.36 -0.52
N HIS A 121 19.29 4.59 -0.02
CA HIS A 121 18.28 5.59 -0.35
C HIS A 121 18.33 5.98 -1.83
N ILE A 122 17.17 5.94 -2.50
CA ILE A 122 17.00 6.37 -3.90
C ILE A 122 15.71 7.19 -3.98
N ALA A 123 15.80 8.42 -4.50
CA ALA A 123 14.63 9.25 -4.70
C ALA A 123 13.67 8.67 -5.77
N PRO A 124 12.34 8.84 -5.64
CA PRO A 124 11.37 8.24 -6.54
C PRO A 124 11.59 8.55 -8.03
N TYR A 125 11.87 9.82 -8.36
CA TYR A 125 12.12 10.25 -9.74
C TYR A 125 13.41 9.66 -10.34
N LEU A 126 14.42 9.35 -9.51
CA LEU A 126 15.63 8.68 -9.98
C LEU A 126 15.34 7.21 -10.26
N TYR A 127 14.62 6.54 -9.34
CA TYR A 127 14.26 5.14 -9.51
C TYR A 127 13.43 4.92 -10.79
N ALA A 128 12.47 5.80 -11.05
CA ALA A 128 11.63 5.78 -12.25
C ALA A 128 12.44 5.89 -13.56
N ARG A 129 13.46 6.75 -13.60
CA ARG A 129 14.30 6.94 -14.81
C ARG A 129 15.17 5.74 -15.16
N HIS A 130 15.50 4.90 -14.18
CA HIS A 130 16.39 3.75 -14.37
C HIS A 130 15.66 2.42 -14.66
N HIS A 131 14.33 2.40 -14.55
CA HIS A 131 13.52 1.18 -14.67
C HIS A 131 12.31 1.35 -15.62
N ASN A 132 12.46 2.21 -16.64
CA ASN A 132 11.54 2.37 -17.77
C ASN A 132 12.14 1.72 -19.03
#